data_AF-A0A1G1WRH2-F1
#
_entry.id   AF-A0A1G1WRH2-F1
#
_cell.length_a   1.000
_cell.length_b   1.000
_cell.length_c   1.000
_cell.angle_alpha   90.00
_cell.angle_beta   90.00
_cell.angle_gamma   90.00
#
_symmetry.space_group_name_H-M   'P 1'
#
loop_
_entity.id
_entity.type
_entity.pdbx_description
1 polymer ?
#
loop_
_entity_poly.entity_id
_entity_poly.type
_entity_poly.pdbx_seq_one_letter_code
_entity_poly.pdbx_strand_id
1 'polypeptide(L)'
;MNRDFTEKEFKEIQTESHQFHKTYQEVMGSYEEKENKLDEQSLGLFNVLLTSIGVIAGFGFTALNNVVNHSFFFIGEFLLLSLIVIGLYTLFTYNKSKVGEYQKMGEQWHSLLNPRLLLYKDFLTLKITKKELFKKLNEDDKKVLNFQPVSPKHFGLDKYFLRALVLLTIGSIFLLGSFIDFHPKRKGSNWQNFHRPYSHEENYQHPYVPLRH
;
A
#
# COMPACT_ATOMS: atom_id res chain seq x y z
N MET A 1 14.31 -55.27 0.66
CA MET A 1 15.64 -55.41 1.28
C MET A 1 16.04 -54.01 1.73
N ASN A 2 16.06 -53.73 3.04
CA ASN A 2 16.55 -52.45 3.54
C ASN A 2 18.08 -52.48 3.49
N ARG A 3 18.69 -51.44 2.92
CA ARG A 3 20.14 -51.27 2.89
C ARG A 3 20.59 -50.67 4.21
N ASP A 4 21.46 -51.37 4.93
CA ASP A 4 22.13 -50.76 6.08
C ASP A 4 23.17 -49.75 5.56
N PHE A 5 22.94 -48.48 5.85
CA PHE A 5 23.88 -47.42 5.53
C PHE A 5 25.05 -47.46 6.50
N THR A 6 26.28 -47.34 5.98
CA THR A 6 27.41 -47.05 6.88
C THR A 6 27.28 -45.63 7.44
N GLU A 7 27.78 -45.42 8.66
CA GLU A 7 27.70 -44.11 9.34
C GLU A 7 28.34 -42.97 8.50
N LYS A 8 29.38 -43.29 7.71
CA LYS A 8 29.98 -42.38 6.74
C LYS A 8 29.03 -41.98 5.61
N GLU A 9 28.32 -42.95 5.02
CA GLU A 9 27.38 -42.67 3.93
C GLU A 9 26.19 -41.85 4.41
N PHE A 10 25.72 -42.10 5.63
CA PHE A 10 24.67 -41.31 6.24
C PHE A 10 25.09 -39.86 6.46
N LYS A 11 26.30 -39.63 6.99
CA LYS A 11 26.84 -38.28 7.19
C LYS A 11 27.04 -37.52 5.88
N GLU A 12 27.51 -38.18 4.82
CA GLU A 12 27.66 -37.55 3.50
C GLU A 12 26.32 -37.12 2.91
N ILE A 13 25.30 -37.99 2.95
CA ILE A 13 23.95 -37.67 2.46
C ILE A 13 23.33 -36.52 3.27
N GLN A 14 23.52 -36.53 4.59
CA GLN A 14 23.05 -35.46 5.46
C GLN A 14 23.73 -34.12 5.16
N THR A 15 25.04 -34.14 4.88
CA THR A 15 25.82 -32.93 4.55
C THR A 15 25.38 -32.33 3.23
N GLU A 16 25.19 -33.15 2.18
CA GLU A 16 24.68 -32.72 0.87
C GLU A 16 23.25 -32.16 0.96
N SER A 17 22.37 -32.86 1.68
CA SER A 17 21.01 -32.39 1.91
C SER A 17 20.98 -31.04 2.63
N HIS A 18 21.90 -30.83 3.57
CA HIS A 18 22.04 -29.58 4.31
C HIS A 18 22.58 -28.44 3.44
N GLN A 19 23.64 -28.70 2.65
CA GLN A 19 24.19 -27.71 1.71
C GLN A 19 23.12 -27.26 0.70
N PHE A 20 22.34 -28.20 0.17
CA PHE A 20 21.23 -27.86 -0.70
C PHE A 20 20.18 -26.99 -0.02
N HIS A 21 19.74 -27.34 1.19
CA HIS A 21 18.76 -26.52 1.92
C HIS A 21 19.30 -25.11 2.16
N LYS A 22 20.60 -24.99 2.42
CA LYS A 22 21.25 -23.69 2.60
C LYS A 22 21.28 -22.89 1.30
N THR A 23 21.75 -23.46 0.20
CA THR A 23 21.74 -22.80 -1.12
C THR A 23 20.32 -22.45 -1.54
N TYR A 24 19.36 -23.33 -1.28
CA TYR A 24 17.94 -23.08 -1.50
C TYR A 24 17.43 -21.88 -0.70
N GLN A 25 17.73 -21.83 0.61
CA GLN A 25 17.35 -20.70 1.47
C GLN A 25 18.01 -19.39 1.04
N GLU A 26 19.28 -19.41 0.62
CA GLU A 26 19.99 -18.21 0.17
C GLU A 26 19.39 -17.66 -1.12
N VAL A 27 19.14 -18.54 -2.10
CA VAL A 27 18.49 -18.18 -3.37
C VAL A 27 17.10 -17.61 -3.07
N MET A 28 16.29 -18.30 -2.27
CA MET A 28 14.93 -17.88 -1.90
C MET A 28 14.90 -16.56 -1.14
N GLY A 29 15.68 -16.44 -0.06
CA GLY A 29 15.72 -15.25 0.76
C GLY A 29 16.15 -14.02 -0.03
N SER A 30 17.07 -14.17 -0.98
CA SER A 30 17.51 -13.05 -1.83
C SER A 30 16.43 -12.54 -2.79
N TYR A 31 15.52 -13.40 -3.24
CA TYR A 31 14.38 -13.02 -4.08
C TYR A 31 13.26 -12.41 -3.24
N GLU A 32 12.90 -13.05 -2.12
CA GLU A 32 11.89 -12.54 -1.19
C GLU A 32 12.26 -11.14 -0.66
N GLU A 33 13.52 -10.90 -0.27
CA GLU A 33 13.96 -9.59 0.23
C GLU A 33 13.81 -8.47 -0.82
N LYS A 34 14.15 -8.74 -2.08
CA LYS A 34 14.09 -7.72 -3.14
C LYS A 34 12.65 -7.39 -3.51
N GLU A 35 11.77 -8.38 -3.57
CA GLU A 35 10.36 -8.17 -3.87
C GLU A 35 9.62 -7.51 -2.71
N ASN A 36 9.82 -7.99 -1.48
CA ASN A 36 9.19 -7.42 -0.30
C ASN A 36 9.54 -5.93 -0.14
N LYS A 37 10.79 -5.52 -0.42
CA LYS A 37 11.18 -4.10 -0.37
C LYS A 37 10.42 -3.23 -1.37
N LEU A 38 10.22 -3.69 -2.60
CA LEU A 38 9.50 -2.93 -3.63
C LEU A 38 8.00 -2.85 -3.32
N ASP A 39 7.43 -3.94 -2.83
CA ASP A 39 6.03 -3.99 -2.44
C ASP A 39 5.76 -3.14 -1.19
N GLU A 40 6.59 -3.23 -0.16
CA GLU A 40 6.51 -2.39 1.05
C GLU A 40 6.61 -0.90 0.71
N GLN A 41 7.52 -0.51 -0.19
CA GLN A 41 7.62 0.88 -0.65
C GLN A 41 6.35 1.32 -1.37
N SER A 42 5.82 0.49 -2.28
CA SER A 42 4.61 0.82 -3.04
C SER A 42 3.35 0.92 -2.17
N LEU A 43 3.19 -0.01 -1.21
CA LEU A 43 2.09 -0.01 -0.23
C LEU A 43 2.22 1.15 0.76
N GLY A 44 3.45 1.49 1.17
CA GLY A 44 3.72 2.65 2.01
C GLY A 44 3.29 3.96 1.35
N LEU A 45 3.70 4.18 0.09
CA LEU A 45 3.29 5.34 -0.69
C LEU A 45 1.77 5.41 -0.88
N PHE A 46 1.15 4.26 -1.14
CA PHE A 46 -0.29 4.15 -1.32
C PHE A 46 -1.08 4.46 -0.03
N ASN A 47 -0.61 3.96 1.12
CA ASN A 47 -1.21 4.26 2.42
C ASN A 47 -1.11 5.75 2.78
N VAL A 48 0.02 6.40 2.48
CA VAL A 48 0.18 7.85 2.68
C VAL A 48 -0.82 8.63 1.83
N LEU A 49 -1.00 8.24 0.55
CA LEU A 49 -2.01 8.86 -0.32
C LEU A 49 -3.43 8.72 0.25
N LEU A 50 -3.81 7.49 0.61
CA LEU A 50 -5.18 7.19 1.07
C LEU A 50 -5.48 7.91 2.39
N THR A 51 -4.50 7.98 3.29
CA THR A 51 -4.59 8.75 4.54
C THR A 51 -4.73 10.25 4.26
N SER A 52 -3.92 10.79 3.35
CA SER A 52 -3.99 12.22 2.98
C SER A 52 -5.35 12.60 2.41
N ILE A 53 -5.91 11.76 1.52
CA ILE A 53 -7.25 11.97 0.96
C ILE A 53 -8.30 11.95 2.07
N GLY A 54 -8.24 10.96 2.98
CA GLY A 54 -9.17 10.83 4.10
C GLY A 54 -9.13 12.05 5.04
N VAL A 55 -7.94 12.58 5.31
CA VAL A 55 -7.77 13.79 6.12
C VAL A 55 -8.38 15.00 5.43
N ILE A 56 -8.07 15.23 4.15
CA ILE A 56 -8.56 16.41 3.39
C ILE A 56 -10.08 16.39 3.25
N ALA A 57 -10.66 15.24 2.87
CA ALA A 57 -12.11 15.07 2.78
C ALA A 57 -12.77 15.20 4.17
N GLY A 58 -12.17 14.60 5.20
CA GLY A 58 -12.64 14.74 6.59
C GLY A 58 -12.71 16.21 7.02
N PHE A 59 -11.68 16.99 6.71
CA PHE A 59 -11.69 18.45 6.95
C PHE A 59 -12.81 19.15 6.18
N GLY A 60 -13.01 18.81 4.90
CA GLY A 60 -14.11 19.32 4.08
C GLY A 60 -15.48 19.13 4.74
N PHE A 61 -15.79 17.90 5.17
CA PHE A 61 -17.05 17.61 5.87
C PHE A 61 -17.18 18.32 7.21
N THR A 62 -16.10 18.46 7.98
CA THR A 62 -16.17 19.18 9.27
C THR A 62 -16.40 20.69 9.11
N ALA A 63 -15.91 21.27 8.01
CA ALA A 63 -16.05 22.69 7.72
C ALA A 63 -17.27 23.03 6.85
N LEU A 64 -18.19 22.08 6.62
CA LEU A 64 -19.29 22.21 5.66
C LEU A 64 -20.17 23.45 5.87
N ASN A 65 -20.33 23.90 7.12
CA ASN A 65 -21.06 25.13 7.47
C ASN A 65 -20.40 26.43 6.99
N ASN A 66 -19.11 26.40 6.67
CA ASN A 66 -18.33 27.56 6.21
C ASN A 66 -18.14 27.56 4.68
N VAL A 67 -18.75 26.63 3.96
CA VAL A 67 -18.64 26.52 2.51
C VAL A 67 -19.38 27.69 1.85
N VAL A 68 -18.66 28.45 1.02
CA VAL A 68 -19.21 29.59 0.28
C VAL A 68 -19.74 29.14 -1.08
N ASN A 69 -19.00 28.24 -1.76
CA ASN A 69 -19.36 27.73 -3.07
C ASN A 69 -19.62 26.21 -3.01
N HIS A 70 -20.89 25.85 -2.81
CA HIS A 70 -21.32 24.44 -2.72
C HIS A 70 -21.00 23.62 -3.97
N SER A 71 -20.99 24.23 -5.16
CA SER A 71 -20.67 23.48 -6.40
C SER A 71 -19.21 23.01 -6.39
N PHE A 72 -18.28 23.88 -6.01
CA PHE A 72 -16.87 23.52 -5.89
C PHE A 72 -16.62 22.51 -4.77
N PHE A 73 -17.38 22.63 -3.67
CA PHE A 73 -17.34 21.65 -2.58
C PHE A 73 -17.72 20.25 -3.07
N PHE A 74 -18.90 20.09 -3.70
CA PHE A 74 -19.34 18.78 -4.18
C PHE A 74 -18.44 18.19 -5.26
N ILE A 75 -17.89 19.02 -6.16
CA ILE A 75 -16.94 18.56 -7.19
C ILE A 75 -15.63 18.07 -6.54
N GLY A 76 -15.06 18.86 -5.63
CA GLY A 76 -13.84 18.48 -4.93
C GLY A 76 -14.03 17.19 -4.14
N GLU A 77 -15.14 17.09 -3.41
CA GLU A 77 -15.39 15.93 -2.56
C GLU A 77 -15.77 14.67 -3.33
N PHE A 78 -16.48 14.80 -4.44
CA PHE A 78 -16.73 13.69 -5.35
C PHE A 78 -15.43 13.15 -5.95
N LEU A 79 -14.49 14.02 -6.32
CA LEU A 79 -13.17 13.61 -6.83
C LEU A 79 -12.36 12.86 -5.77
N LEU A 80 -12.34 13.38 -4.53
CA LEU A 80 -11.61 12.76 -3.42
C LEU A 80 -12.25 11.42 -2.99
N LEU A 81 -13.57 11.33 -2.92
CA LEU A 81 -14.26 10.06 -2.64
C LEU A 81 -14.04 9.03 -3.74
N SER A 82 -14.08 9.44 -5.00
CA SER A 82 -13.78 8.56 -6.14
C SER A 82 -12.36 7.99 -6.05
N LEU A 83 -11.40 8.81 -5.64
CA LEU A 83 -10.02 8.39 -5.39
C LEU A 83 -9.91 7.32 -4.29
N ILE A 84 -10.67 7.45 -3.20
CA ILE A 84 -10.72 6.43 -2.13
C ILE A 84 -11.24 5.10 -2.69
N VAL A 85 -12.34 5.14 -3.45
CA VAL A 85 -12.95 3.92 -4.02
C VAL A 85 -12.02 3.24 -5.02
N ILE A 86 -11.44 4.01 -5.95
CA ILE A 86 -10.46 3.50 -6.92
C ILE A 86 -9.24 2.93 -6.19
N GLY A 87 -8.81 3.60 -5.14
CA GLY A 87 -7.72 3.16 -4.30
C GLY A 87 -7.99 1.79 -3.66
N LEU A 88 -9.11 1.66 -2.94
CA LEU A 88 -9.50 0.40 -2.30
C LEU A 88 -9.66 -0.73 -3.31
N TYR A 89 -10.24 -0.45 -4.48
CA TYR A 89 -10.36 -1.43 -5.56
C TYR A 89 -9.01 -1.89 -6.10
N THR A 90 -8.05 -0.96 -6.25
CA THR A 90 -6.69 -1.27 -6.71
C THR A 90 -5.97 -2.15 -5.69
N LEU A 91 -6.08 -1.83 -4.40
CA LEU A 91 -5.50 -2.63 -3.30
C LEU A 91 -6.10 -4.03 -3.26
N PHE A 92 -7.42 -4.15 -3.41
CA PHE A 92 -8.10 -5.44 -3.46
C PHE A 92 -7.63 -6.30 -4.65
N THR A 93 -7.51 -5.67 -5.82
CA THR A 93 -7.05 -6.35 -7.04
C THR A 93 -5.59 -6.79 -6.93
N TYR A 94 -4.73 -5.95 -6.35
CA TYR A 94 -3.33 -6.26 -6.08
C TYR A 94 -3.18 -7.46 -5.13
N ASN A 95 -3.92 -7.48 -4.02
CA ASN A 95 -3.91 -8.62 -3.09
C ASN A 95 -4.40 -9.90 -3.76
N LYS A 96 -5.41 -9.80 -4.62
CA LYS A 96 -5.95 -10.97 -5.36
C LYS A 96 -4.95 -11.51 -6.39
N SER A 97 -4.22 -10.66 -7.11
CA SER A 97 -3.19 -11.11 -8.07
C SER A 97 -2.02 -11.80 -7.36
N LYS A 98 -1.57 -11.25 -6.22
CA LYS A 98 -0.53 -11.82 -5.38
C LYS A 98 -0.81 -13.26 -4.99
N VAL A 99 -2.04 -13.58 -4.55
CA VAL A 99 -2.42 -14.96 -4.16
C VAL A 99 -2.22 -15.96 -5.32
N GLY A 100 -2.59 -15.59 -6.54
CA GLY A 100 -2.41 -16.47 -7.71
C GLY A 100 -0.95 -16.64 -8.12
N GLU A 101 -0.12 -15.62 -7.92
CA GLU A 101 1.33 -15.68 -8.19
C GLU A 101 2.06 -16.51 -7.13
N TYR A 102 1.68 -16.41 -5.85
CA TYR A 102 2.20 -17.28 -4.79
C TYR A 102 1.85 -18.76 -5.01
N GLN A 103 0.65 -19.06 -5.51
CA GLN A 103 0.29 -20.43 -5.91
C GLN A 103 1.16 -20.96 -7.04
N LYS A 104 1.40 -20.17 -8.09
CA LYS A 104 2.28 -20.54 -9.22
C LYS A 104 3.72 -20.72 -8.78
N MET A 105 4.24 -19.86 -7.91
CA MET A 105 5.54 -20.06 -7.28
C MET A 105 5.55 -21.39 -6.54
N GLY A 106 4.56 -21.66 -5.68
CA GLY A 106 4.43 -22.93 -4.96
C GLY A 106 4.44 -24.16 -5.87
N GLU A 107 3.75 -24.12 -7.01
CA GLU A 107 3.75 -25.19 -8.02
C GLU A 107 5.13 -25.37 -8.68
N GLN A 108 5.79 -24.28 -9.06
CA GLN A 108 7.16 -24.33 -9.60
C GLN A 108 8.14 -24.90 -8.56
N TRP A 109 7.99 -24.54 -7.30
CA TRP A 109 8.81 -25.07 -6.21
C TRP A 109 8.56 -26.55 -5.97
N HIS A 110 7.31 -26.98 -6.01
CA HIS A 110 6.97 -28.39 -5.95
C HIS A 110 7.62 -29.18 -7.10
N SER A 111 7.71 -28.60 -8.29
CA SER A 111 8.35 -29.22 -9.45
C SER A 111 9.87 -29.40 -9.32
N LEU A 112 10.53 -28.58 -8.49
CA LEU A 112 11.98 -28.67 -8.22
C LEU A 112 12.30 -29.64 -7.08
N LEU A 113 11.44 -29.74 -6.07
CA LEU A 113 11.66 -30.60 -4.88
C LEU A 113 11.26 -32.07 -5.11
N ASN A 114 10.19 -32.30 -5.89
CA ASN A 114 9.66 -33.64 -6.11
C ASN A 114 10.64 -34.60 -6.83
N PRO A 115 11.40 -34.16 -7.87
CA PRO A 115 12.42 -34.99 -8.50
C PRO A 115 13.51 -35.46 -7.53
N ARG A 116 13.93 -34.57 -6.61
CA ARG A 116 14.95 -34.89 -5.61
C ARG A 116 14.46 -35.92 -4.58
N LEU A 117 13.21 -35.79 -4.13
CA LEU A 117 12.58 -36.79 -3.26
C LEU A 117 12.48 -38.16 -3.94
N LEU A 118 12.18 -38.18 -5.25
CA LEU A 118 12.18 -39.40 -6.05
C LEU A 118 13.58 -40.01 -6.18
N LEU A 119 14.63 -39.20 -6.34
CA LEU A 119 16.02 -39.68 -6.36
C LEU A 119 16.44 -40.31 -5.04
N TYR A 120 16.10 -39.69 -3.91
CA TYR A 120 16.35 -40.29 -2.60
C TYR A 120 15.57 -41.60 -2.42
N LYS A 121 14.30 -41.65 -2.85
CA LYS A 121 13.49 -42.88 -2.84
C LYS A 121 14.10 -43.97 -3.73
N ASP A 122 14.57 -43.66 -4.92
CA ASP A 122 15.19 -44.61 -5.84
C ASP A 122 16.52 -45.13 -5.29
N PHE A 123 17.29 -44.29 -4.60
CA PHE A 123 18.50 -44.70 -3.91
C PHE A 123 18.21 -45.61 -2.70
N LEU A 124 17.22 -45.26 -1.88
CA LEU A 124 16.76 -46.06 -0.75
C LEU A 124 16.19 -47.42 -1.19
N THR A 125 15.57 -47.48 -2.37
CA THR A 125 15.03 -48.71 -2.97
C THR A 125 16.05 -49.46 -3.83
N LEU A 126 17.34 -49.09 -3.77
CA LEU A 126 18.45 -49.74 -4.48
C LEU A 126 18.34 -49.74 -6.01
N LYS A 127 17.49 -48.88 -6.58
CA LYS A 127 17.33 -48.75 -8.04
C LYS A 127 18.46 -47.98 -8.70
N ILE A 128 19.15 -47.13 -7.94
CA ILE A 128 20.28 -46.34 -8.41
C ILE A 128 21.48 -46.48 -7.48
N THR A 129 22.68 -46.40 -8.05
CA THR A 129 23.92 -46.44 -7.29
C THR A 129 24.24 -45.09 -6.66
N LYS A 130 25.14 -45.08 -5.66
CA LYS A 130 25.64 -43.86 -5.02
C LYS A 130 26.19 -42.88 -6.06
N LYS A 131 27.04 -43.36 -6.98
CA LYS A 131 27.64 -42.53 -8.04
C LYS A 131 26.59 -41.89 -8.94
N GLU A 132 25.51 -42.60 -9.26
CA GLU A 132 24.39 -42.06 -10.04
C GLU A 132 23.56 -41.04 -9.26
N LEU A 133 23.34 -41.27 -7.96
CA LEU A 133 22.67 -40.31 -7.09
C LEU A 133 23.41 -38.97 -7.08
N PHE A 134 24.71 -38.97 -6.77
CA PHE A 134 25.52 -37.74 -6.72
C PHE A 134 25.60 -37.03 -8.08
N LYS A 135 25.64 -37.78 -9.18
CA LYS A 135 25.62 -37.19 -10.53
C LYS A 135 24.29 -36.47 -10.79
N LYS A 136 23.16 -37.10 -10.49
CA LYS A 136 21.82 -36.52 -10.70
C LYS A 136 21.53 -35.36 -9.74
N LEU A 137 22.03 -35.43 -8.49
CA LEU A 137 21.92 -34.33 -7.51
C LEU A 137 22.65 -33.07 -8.00
N ASN A 138 23.87 -33.23 -8.52
CA ASN A 138 24.65 -32.13 -9.12
C ASN A 138 23.97 -31.52 -10.36
N GLU A 139 23.34 -32.34 -11.20
CA GLU A 139 22.58 -31.86 -12.35
C GLU A 139 21.34 -31.05 -11.92
N ASP A 140 20.67 -31.48 -10.85
CA ASP A 140 19.54 -30.75 -10.27
C ASP A 140 19.99 -29.47 -9.54
N ASP A 141 21.14 -29.45 -8.86
CA ASP A 141 21.70 -28.23 -8.24
C ASP A 141 22.00 -27.16 -9.29
N LYS A 142 22.51 -27.55 -10.47
CA LYS A 142 22.68 -26.63 -11.59
C LYS A 142 21.35 -26.07 -12.10
N LYS A 143 20.26 -26.84 -12.05
CA LYS A 143 18.94 -26.34 -12.43
C LYS A 143 18.41 -25.34 -11.39
N VAL A 144 18.61 -25.60 -10.09
CA VAL A 144 18.20 -24.70 -9.01
C VAL A 144 19.00 -23.40 -9.03
N LEU A 145 20.31 -23.46 -9.27
CA LEU A 145 21.16 -22.28 -9.40
C LEU A 145 20.79 -21.40 -10.61
N ASN A 146 20.30 -22.01 -11.69
CA ASN A 146 19.83 -21.29 -12.87
C ASN A 146 18.32 -20.99 -12.84
N PHE A 147 17.63 -21.37 -11.77
CA PHE A 147 16.20 -21.15 -11.64
C PHE A 147 15.94 -19.67 -11.35
N GLN A 148 15.30 -19.01 -12.30
CA GLN A 148 14.72 -17.69 -12.10
C GLN A 148 13.25 -17.90 -11.74
N PRO A 149 12.84 -17.70 -10.48
CA PRO A 149 11.43 -17.75 -10.14
C PRO A 149 10.67 -16.74 -11.00
N VAL A 150 9.45 -17.11 -11.40
CA VAL A 150 8.55 -16.14 -12.02
C VAL A 150 8.18 -15.14 -10.94
N SER A 151 8.91 -14.02 -10.92
CA SER A 151 8.63 -12.88 -10.07
C SER A 151 7.17 -12.46 -10.27
N PRO A 152 6.35 -12.33 -9.21
CA PRO A 152 5.08 -11.63 -9.29
C PRO A 152 5.30 -10.32 -10.05
N LYS A 153 4.53 -10.11 -11.13
CA LYS A 153 4.73 -8.92 -11.96
C LYS A 153 4.62 -7.71 -11.06
N HIS A 154 5.68 -6.89 -11.00
CA HIS A 154 5.62 -5.62 -10.29
C HIS A 154 4.38 -4.88 -10.76
N PHE A 155 3.41 -4.75 -9.87
CA PHE A 155 2.18 -4.05 -10.17
C PHE A 155 2.60 -2.60 -10.32
N GLY A 156 2.58 -2.07 -11.55
CA GLY A 156 3.02 -0.72 -11.89
C GLY A 156 2.11 0.35 -11.27
N LEU A 157 2.10 0.40 -9.95
CA LEU A 157 1.38 1.34 -9.10
C LEU A 157 1.97 2.74 -9.26
N ASP A 158 3.22 2.86 -9.71
CA ASP A 158 3.88 4.10 -10.09
C ASP A 158 3.04 4.96 -11.06
N LYS A 159 2.45 4.34 -12.09
CA LYS A 159 1.61 5.03 -13.07
C LYS A 159 0.27 5.48 -12.48
N TYR A 160 -0.28 4.69 -11.57
CA TYR A 160 -1.53 5.03 -10.87
C TYR A 160 -1.30 6.08 -9.77
N PHE A 161 -0.12 6.07 -9.15
CA PHE A 161 0.29 7.01 -8.12
C PHE A 161 0.35 8.44 -8.67
N LEU A 162 0.99 8.66 -9.81
CA LEU A 162 1.05 9.99 -10.42
C LEU A 162 -0.35 10.52 -10.77
N ARG A 163 -1.20 9.66 -11.34
CA ARG A 163 -2.60 10.02 -11.65
C ARG A 163 -3.40 10.32 -10.39
N ALA A 164 -3.22 9.51 -9.35
CA ALA A 164 -3.88 9.72 -8.06
C ALA A 164 -3.45 11.04 -7.42
N LEU A 165 -2.17 11.37 -7.49
CA LEU A 165 -1.61 12.62 -6.98
C LEU A 165 -2.15 13.85 -7.73
N VAL A 166 -2.28 13.77 -9.06
CA VAL A 166 -2.90 14.84 -9.87
C VAL A 166 -4.38 15.02 -9.54
N LEU A 167 -5.13 13.93 -9.39
CA LEU A 167 -6.54 14.02 -9.00
C LEU A 167 -6.70 14.54 -7.57
N LEU A 168 -5.77 14.18 -6.68
CA LEU A 168 -5.75 14.65 -5.30
C LEU A 168 -5.50 16.15 -5.25
N THR A 169 -4.52 16.67 -6.00
CA THR A 169 -4.25 18.11 -6.04
C THR A 169 -5.42 18.88 -6.64
N ILE A 170 -5.99 18.41 -7.76
CA ILE A 170 -7.17 19.04 -8.36
C ILE A 170 -8.36 19.02 -7.39
N GLY A 171 -8.70 17.87 -6.83
CA GLY A 171 -9.80 17.72 -5.87
C GLY A 171 -9.62 18.61 -4.64
N SER A 172 -8.39 18.69 -4.11
CA SER A 172 -8.05 19.56 -2.98
C SER A 172 -8.18 21.03 -3.34
N ILE A 173 -7.79 21.45 -4.56
CA ILE A 173 -7.95 22.83 -5.01
C ILE A 173 -9.42 23.21 -5.11
N PHE A 174 -10.27 22.33 -5.66
CA PHE A 174 -11.71 22.58 -5.72
C PHE A 174 -12.33 22.63 -4.31
N LEU A 175 -11.93 21.72 -3.43
CA LEU A 175 -12.42 21.68 -2.06
C LEU A 175 -11.99 22.92 -1.27
N LEU A 176 -10.71 23.30 -1.30
CA LEU A 176 -10.21 24.52 -0.65
C LEU A 176 -10.80 25.79 -1.28
N GLY A 177 -10.91 25.82 -2.60
CA GLY A 177 -11.55 26.91 -3.34
C GLY A 177 -13.03 27.09 -2.98
N SER A 178 -13.71 26.04 -2.51
CA SER A 178 -15.10 26.14 -2.07
C SER A 178 -15.31 27.07 -0.85
N PHE A 179 -14.25 27.35 -0.10
CA PHE A 179 -14.26 28.26 1.04
C PHE A 179 -13.90 29.71 0.67
N ILE A 180 -13.49 29.96 -0.58
CA ILE A 180 -13.08 31.28 -1.05
C ILE A 180 -14.24 31.94 -1.81
N ASP A 181 -14.58 33.17 -1.42
CA ASP A 181 -15.48 34.00 -2.20
C ASP A 181 -14.72 34.66 -3.37
N PHE A 182 -14.84 34.06 -4.55
CA PHE A 182 -14.20 34.57 -5.78
C PHE A 182 -14.91 35.79 -6.39
N HIS A 183 -16.11 36.10 -5.91
CA HIS A 183 -16.85 37.31 -6.27
C HIS A 183 -17.21 38.08 -5.00
N PRO A 184 -16.22 38.67 -4.30
CA PRO A 184 -16.54 39.52 -3.18
C PRO A 184 -17.42 40.63 -3.71
N LYS A 185 -18.71 40.62 -3.34
CA LYS A 185 -19.59 41.76 -3.58
C LYS A 185 -18.82 42.95 -3.02
N ARG A 186 -18.41 43.89 -3.88
CA ARG A 186 -17.79 45.14 -3.44
C ARG A 186 -18.73 45.70 -2.38
N LYS A 187 -18.36 45.58 -1.10
CA LYS A 187 -19.02 46.33 -0.04
C LYS A 187 -18.87 47.77 -0.49
N GLY A 188 -19.99 48.41 -0.83
CA GLY A 188 -20.01 49.83 -1.09
C GLY A 188 -19.23 50.51 0.03
N SER A 189 -18.28 51.34 -0.37
CA SER A 189 -17.51 52.21 0.49
C SER A 189 -18.45 52.94 1.47
N ASN A 190 -18.58 52.43 2.70
CA ASN A 190 -19.26 53.12 3.80
C ASN A 190 -18.28 54.13 4.43
N TRP A 191 -17.62 54.93 3.61
CA TRP A 191 -16.83 56.09 4.04
C TRP A 191 -17.70 57.29 4.43
N GLN A 192 -19.03 57.16 4.47
CA GLN A 192 -19.95 58.23 4.86
C GLN A 192 -20.21 58.35 6.38
N ASN A 193 -19.66 57.46 7.22
CA ASN A 193 -19.83 57.55 8.68
C ASN A 193 -18.63 58.15 9.43
N PHE A 194 -17.62 58.70 8.73
CA PHE A 194 -16.42 59.25 9.37
C PHE A 194 -16.56 60.71 9.86
N HIS A 195 -17.74 61.33 9.70
CA HIS A 195 -18.05 62.65 10.25
C HIS A 195 -19.29 62.61 11.15
N ARG A 196 -19.16 62.00 12.33
CA ARG A 196 -19.95 62.44 13.49
C ARG A 196 -18.98 62.97 14.56
N PRO A 197 -19.03 64.26 14.91
CA PRO A 197 -18.28 64.75 16.05
C PRO A 197 -18.85 64.12 17.33
N TYR A 198 -17.94 63.76 18.23
CA TYR A 198 -18.22 63.30 19.59
C TYR A 198 -19.21 64.26 20.28
N SER A 199 -20.39 63.77 20.65
CA SER A 199 -21.23 64.42 21.64
C SER A 199 -21.03 63.72 22.97
N HIS A 200 -20.49 64.48 23.93
CA HIS A 200 -20.27 64.14 25.32
C HIS A 200 -21.46 63.42 25.97
N GLU A 201 -21.13 62.44 26.81
CA GLU A 201 -21.97 61.98 27.91
C GLU A 201 -22.42 63.17 28.75
N GLU A 202 -23.72 63.36 28.91
CA GLU A 202 -24.26 63.87 30.18
C GLU A 202 -25.42 62.99 30.63
N ASN A 203 -25.06 62.21 31.65
CA ASN A 203 -25.86 61.32 32.44
C ASN A 203 -26.74 62.19 33.37
N TYR A 204 -28.01 62.41 33.01
CA TYR A 204 -29.00 62.98 33.92
C TYR A 204 -30.02 61.93 34.36
N GLN A 205 -30.00 61.72 35.66
CA GLN A 205 -30.88 60.92 36.51
C GLN A 205 -32.37 61.11 36.21
N HIS A 206 -33.16 60.04 36.31
CA HIS A 206 -34.31 59.98 37.23
C HIS A 206 -34.78 58.52 37.42
N PRO A 207 -34.94 58.03 38.66
CA PRO A 207 -35.47 56.70 38.94
C PRO A 207 -37.00 56.71 38.93
N TYR A 208 -37.61 55.87 38.08
CA TYR A 208 -39.03 55.54 38.20
C TYR A 208 -39.25 54.61 39.39
N VAL A 209 -39.83 55.14 40.46
CA VAL A 209 -40.42 54.35 41.54
C VAL A 209 -41.93 54.23 41.25
N PRO A 210 -42.51 53.03 41.15
CA PRO A 210 -43.96 52.87 41.08
C PRO A 210 -44.52 52.72 42.50
N LEU A 211 -45.68 53.35 42.79
CA LEU A 211 -46.88 52.75 43.43
C LEU A 211 -47.78 53.75 44.20
N ARG A 212 -49.11 53.55 44.00
CA ARG A 212 -50.30 53.93 44.81
C ARG A 212 -50.67 55.42 44.81
N HIS A 213 -51.93 55.85 44.67
CA HIS A 213 -53.25 55.23 44.89
C HIS A 213 -54.21 55.56 43.75
#